data_AF-A0A9N9JQH9-F1
#
_entry.id   AF-A0A9N9JQH9-F1
#
_cell.length_a   1.000
_cell.length_b   1.000
_cell.length_c   1.000
_cell.angle_alpha   90.00
_cell.angle_beta   90.00
_cell.angle_gamma   90.00
#
_symmetry.space_group_name_H-M   'P 1'
#
loop_
_entity.id
_entity.type
_entity.pdbx_description
1 polymer ?
#
loop_
_entity_poly.entity_id
_entity_poly.type
_entity_poly.pdbx_seq_one_letter_code
_entity_poly.pdbx_strand_id
1 'polypeptide(L)'
;AGSREEGTDNVGVAHFLKNFAFKQHEFSYIKESVNFERGAASAIPDVTVMNAAHSVAFRHGLGNSLFADDATKVSNSSDVKAFANKVYIAPNIMIVGTSVNHGELLNLTDSLFQNISHAVPSTPIASKYFGGECRISTPGDSHFVLAFLGAPAGTPDYAALQILRFLVDGEKHTKWGEGVNVLAQRASKLEDTKISFFNTGYSDA
;
A
#
# COMPACT_ATOMS: atom_id res chain seq x y z
N ALA A 1 -31.29 -11.40 -11.98
CA ALA A 1 -30.73 -10.99 -10.68
C ALA A 1 -30.54 -12.27 -9.88
N GLY A 2 -29.30 -12.76 -9.75
CA GLY A 2 -29.02 -13.93 -8.91
C GLY A 2 -28.99 -13.49 -7.46
N SER A 3 -29.91 -13.98 -6.65
CA SER A 3 -29.88 -13.86 -5.20
C SER A 3 -28.55 -14.40 -4.68
N ARG A 4 -27.86 -13.59 -3.87
CA ARG A 4 -26.67 -14.03 -3.15
C ARG A 4 -27.13 -14.89 -1.97
N GLU A 5 -27.36 -16.17 -2.23
CA GLU A 5 -27.61 -17.13 -1.15
C GLU A 5 -26.30 -17.36 -0.39
N GLU A 6 -26.21 -16.79 0.80
CA GLU A 6 -25.20 -17.14 1.80
C GLU A 6 -25.53 -18.53 2.37
N GLY A 7 -25.10 -19.58 1.66
CA GLY A 7 -24.98 -20.93 2.20
C GLY A 7 -23.68 -21.08 2.98
N THR A 8 -23.57 -22.14 3.78
CA THR A 8 -22.34 -22.53 4.52
C THR A 8 -21.10 -22.66 3.64
N ASP A 9 -21.31 -22.89 2.34
CA ASP A 9 -20.26 -23.02 1.32
C ASP A 9 -19.82 -21.67 0.73
N ASN A 10 -20.55 -20.59 1.05
CA ASN A 10 -20.36 -19.22 0.54
C ASN A 10 -19.95 -18.23 1.64
N VAL A 11 -19.27 -18.70 2.69
CA VAL A 11 -18.91 -17.86 3.84
C VAL A 11 -17.40 -17.63 3.88
N GLY A 12 -17.00 -16.40 4.18
CA GLY A 12 -15.62 -16.04 4.48
C GLY A 12 -14.80 -15.58 3.28
N VAL A 13 -13.51 -15.32 3.55
CA VAL A 13 -12.58 -14.64 2.64
C VAL A 13 -12.35 -15.42 1.34
N ALA A 14 -12.37 -16.76 1.39
CA ALA A 14 -12.13 -17.60 0.22
C ALA A 14 -13.22 -17.46 -0.85
N HIS A 15 -14.48 -17.31 -0.45
CA HIS A 15 -15.58 -17.10 -1.38
C HIS A 15 -15.40 -15.79 -2.15
N PHE A 16 -15.02 -14.71 -1.45
CA PHE A 16 -14.71 -13.45 -2.11
C PHE A 16 -13.58 -13.65 -3.11
N LEU A 17 -12.44 -14.21 -2.69
CA LEU A 17 -11.28 -14.41 -3.57
C LEU A 17 -11.56 -15.22 -4.85
N LYS A 18 -12.50 -16.16 -4.80
CA LYS A 18 -12.81 -17.08 -5.91
C LYS A 18 -13.97 -16.61 -6.79
N ASN A 19 -15.05 -16.12 -6.19
CA ASN A 19 -16.34 -15.93 -6.86
C ASN A 19 -16.64 -14.45 -7.14
N PHE A 20 -15.64 -13.67 -7.55
CA PHE A 20 -15.86 -12.28 -7.94
C PHE A 20 -16.58 -12.19 -9.30
N ALA A 21 -17.77 -11.56 -9.29
CA ALA A 21 -18.47 -11.19 -10.51
C ALA A 21 -18.16 -9.73 -10.86
N PHE A 22 -17.41 -9.50 -11.95
CA PHE A 22 -17.07 -8.16 -12.43
C PHE A 22 -18.15 -7.63 -13.38
N LYS A 23 -19.24 -7.08 -12.83
CA LYS A 23 -20.36 -6.58 -13.64
C LYS A 23 -20.08 -5.16 -14.14
N GLN A 24 -20.39 -4.91 -15.40
CA GLN A 24 -20.12 -3.60 -16.02
C GLN A 24 -20.95 -2.45 -15.41
N HIS A 25 -22.17 -2.70 -14.96
CA HIS A 25 -22.99 -1.66 -14.32
C HIS A 25 -22.50 -1.32 -12.91
N GLU A 26 -21.85 -2.24 -12.19
CA GLU A 26 -21.25 -1.96 -10.88
C GLU A 26 -19.98 -1.11 -11.04
N PHE A 27 -19.26 -1.28 -12.16
CA PHE A 27 -18.03 -0.55 -12.45
C PHE A 27 -18.20 0.98 -12.46
N SER A 28 -19.31 1.50 -13.00
CA SER A 28 -19.55 2.96 -13.01
C SER A 28 -19.72 3.52 -11.61
N TYR A 29 -20.43 2.83 -10.72
CA TYR A 29 -20.61 3.26 -9.34
C TYR A 29 -19.30 3.20 -8.54
N ILE A 30 -18.51 2.13 -8.72
CA ILE A 30 -17.20 2.01 -8.07
C ILE A 30 -16.23 3.06 -8.57
N LYS A 31 -16.26 3.40 -9.87
CA LYS A 31 -15.42 4.46 -10.44
C LYS A 31 -15.67 5.81 -9.75
N GLU A 32 -16.91 6.14 -9.45
CA GLU A 32 -17.24 7.36 -8.69
C GLU A 32 -16.68 7.32 -7.27
N SER A 33 -16.78 6.18 -6.57
CA SER A 33 -16.17 6.00 -5.25
C SER A 33 -14.65 6.15 -5.29
N VAL A 34 -13.98 5.55 -6.26
CA VAL A 34 -12.52 5.64 -6.44
C VAL A 34 -12.09 7.09 -6.71
N ASN A 35 -12.85 7.82 -7.52
CA ASN A 35 -12.57 9.24 -7.77
C ASN A 35 -12.76 10.09 -6.50
N PHE A 36 -13.77 9.79 -5.69
CA PHE A 36 -13.98 10.43 -4.40
C PHE A 36 -12.81 10.14 -3.44
N GLU A 37 -12.40 8.88 -3.33
CA GLU A 37 -11.26 8.46 -2.49
C GLU A 37 -9.95 9.12 -2.94
N ARG A 38 -9.72 9.23 -4.25
CA ARG A 38 -8.59 10.01 -4.79
C ARG A 38 -8.66 11.46 -4.35
N GLY A 39 -9.81 12.11 -4.49
CA GLY A 39 -10.01 13.50 -4.07
C GLY A 39 -9.70 13.70 -2.58
N ALA A 40 -10.19 12.78 -1.74
CA ALA A 40 -9.91 12.78 -0.31
C ALA A 40 -8.41 12.55 -0.01
N ALA A 41 -7.75 11.63 -0.73
CA ALA A 41 -6.33 11.37 -0.57
C ALA A 41 -5.46 12.56 -0.97
N SER A 42 -5.80 13.23 -2.08
CA SER A 42 -5.10 14.44 -2.54
C SER A 42 -5.24 15.63 -1.59
N ALA A 43 -6.30 15.65 -0.78
CA ALA A 43 -6.51 16.66 0.26
C ALA A 43 -5.61 16.44 1.49
N ILE A 44 -4.98 15.27 1.64
CA ILE A 44 -4.05 14.97 2.72
C ILE A 44 -2.61 15.27 2.24
N PRO A 45 -1.93 16.31 2.79
CA PRO A 45 -0.62 16.71 2.30
C PRO A 45 0.44 15.61 2.41
N ASP A 46 0.42 14.84 3.51
CA ASP A 46 1.36 13.72 3.74
C ASP A 46 1.28 12.68 2.61
N VAL A 47 0.07 12.38 2.12
CA VAL A 47 -0.14 11.44 1.03
C VAL A 47 0.39 12.02 -0.29
N THR A 48 0.05 13.27 -0.58
CA THR A 48 0.47 13.95 -1.81
C THR A 48 1.99 14.06 -1.91
N VAL A 49 2.66 14.47 -0.83
CA VAL A 49 4.12 14.64 -0.81
C VAL A 49 4.84 13.29 -0.87
N MET A 50 4.36 12.27 -0.16
CA MET A 50 4.97 10.93 -0.23
C MET A 50 4.79 10.29 -1.61
N ASN A 51 3.64 10.47 -2.25
CA ASN A 51 3.41 10.00 -3.61
C ASN A 51 4.32 10.73 -4.62
N ALA A 52 4.45 12.05 -4.50
CA ALA A 52 5.36 12.84 -5.34
C ALA A 52 6.82 12.42 -5.15
N ALA A 53 7.25 12.16 -3.91
CA ALA A 53 8.60 11.68 -3.61
C ALA A 53 8.90 10.33 -4.30
N HIS A 54 7.96 9.38 -4.27
CA HIS A 54 8.11 8.10 -4.96
C HIS A 54 8.12 8.25 -6.49
N SER A 55 7.21 9.07 -7.04
CA SER A 55 7.10 9.35 -8.47
C SER A 55 8.36 9.98 -9.06
N VAL A 56 9.04 10.84 -8.29
CA VAL A 56 10.32 11.45 -8.69
C VAL A 56 11.49 10.49 -8.50
N ALA A 57 11.50 9.73 -7.41
CA ALA A 57 12.58 8.80 -7.09
C ALA A 57 12.63 7.61 -8.07
N PHE A 58 11.47 7.10 -8.48
CA PHE A 58 11.33 5.91 -9.31
C PHE A 58 10.50 6.24 -10.55
N ARG A 59 10.99 5.90 -11.75
CA ARG A 59 10.25 6.17 -13.01
C ARG A 59 9.15 5.15 -13.30
N HIS A 60 9.28 3.94 -12.75
CA HIS A 60 8.37 2.80 -12.94
C HIS A 60 8.30 2.00 -11.63
N GLY A 61 7.38 1.02 -11.56
CA GLY A 61 7.22 0.18 -10.37
C GLY A 61 6.73 1.00 -9.17
N LEU A 62 7.61 1.22 -8.19
CA LEU A 62 7.36 2.02 -6.99
C LEU A 62 7.03 3.49 -7.25
N GLY A 63 7.31 4.00 -8.45
CA GLY A 63 6.95 5.36 -8.85
C GLY A 63 5.48 5.54 -9.23
N ASN A 64 4.74 4.45 -9.42
CA ASN A 64 3.32 4.50 -9.71
C ASN A 64 2.53 4.84 -8.44
N SER A 65 1.60 5.78 -8.57
CA SER A 65 0.70 6.17 -7.47
C SER A 65 -0.17 4.99 -7.02
N LEU A 66 -0.36 4.88 -5.70
CA LEU A 66 -1.29 3.92 -5.11
C LEU A 66 -2.75 4.26 -5.45
N PHE A 67 -3.04 5.54 -5.53
CA PHE A 67 -4.35 6.02 -5.96
C PHE A 67 -4.37 6.02 -7.48
N ALA A 68 -5.38 5.37 -8.07
CA ALA A 68 -5.66 5.45 -9.50
C ALA A 68 -5.69 6.92 -9.90
N ASP A 69 -5.19 7.30 -11.07
CA ASP A 69 -5.26 8.66 -11.62
C ASP A 69 -6.41 8.81 -12.64
N ASP A 70 -6.79 10.02 -13.03
CA ASP A 70 -7.75 10.23 -14.12
C ASP A 70 -7.22 9.73 -15.46
N ALA A 71 -5.89 9.71 -15.63
CA ALA A 71 -5.22 9.10 -16.78
C ALA A 71 -5.13 7.56 -16.71
N THR A 72 -5.75 6.92 -15.71
CA THR A 72 -5.70 5.45 -15.56
C THR A 72 -6.34 4.78 -16.77
N LYS A 73 -5.62 3.80 -17.34
CA LYS A 73 -6.04 3.07 -18.56
C LYS A 73 -7.22 2.12 -18.34
N VAL A 74 -7.61 1.87 -17.09
CA VAL A 74 -8.69 0.94 -16.72
C VAL A 74 -10.03 1.56 -17.08
N SER A 75 -10.66 1.04 -18.13
CA SER A 75 -11.85 1.66 -18.72
C SER A 75 -13.11 0.81 -18.53
N ASN A 76 -12.95 -0.49 -18.26
CA ASN A 76 -14.06 -1.43 -18.20
C ASN A 76 -13.85 -2.49 -17.10
N SER A 77 -14.90 -3.25 -16.78
CA SER A 77 -14.82 -4.32 -15.77
C SER A 77 -13.97 -5.50 -16.22
N SER A 78 -13.75 -5.69 -17.53
CA SER A 78 -12.92 -6.78 -18.06
C SER A 78 -11.44 -6.57 -17.82
N ASP A 79 -10.95 -5.33 -17.81
CA ASP A 79 -9.57 -4.98 -17.46
C ASP A 79 -9.27 -5.36 -16.01
N VAL A 80 -10.21 -5.04 -15.11
CA VAL A 80 -10.13 -5.39 -13.69
C VAL A 80 -10.15 -6.91 -13.51
N LYS A 81 -11.04 -7.60 -14.23
CA LYS A 81 -11.11 -9.07 -14.22
C LYS A 81 -9.81 -9.71 -14.71
N ALA A 82 -9.24 -9.20 -15.79
CA ALA A 82 -7.99 -9.70 -16.36
C ALA A 82 -6.83 -9.51 -15.37
N PHE A 83 -6.77 -8.36 -14.69
CA PHE A 83 -5.77 -8.12 -13.65
C PHE A 83 -5.97 -9.03 -12.43
N ALA A 84 -7.21 -9.20 -11.95
CA ALA A 84 -7.54 -10.09 -10.84
C ALA A 84 -7.12 -11.54 -11.14
N ASN A 85 -7.42 -12.05 -12.34
CA ASN A 85 -7.01 -13.39 -12.76
C ASN A 85 -5.49 -13.56 -12.86
N LYS A 86 -4.75 -12.48 -13.12
CA LYS A 86 -3.29 -12.49 -13.17
C LYS A 86 -2.66 -12.52 -11.77
N VAL A 87 -3.26 -11.83 -10.80
CA VAL A 87 -2.69 -11.62 -9.47
C VAL A 87 -3.16 -12.65 -8.45
N TYR A 88 -4.45 -13.02 -8.46
CA TYR A 88 -5.04 -13.99 -7.53
C TYR A 88 -4.77 -15.44 -7.98
N ILE A 89 -3.50 -15.82 -7.88
CA ILE A 89 -3.00 -17.17 -8.15
C ILE A 89 -2.44 -17.78 -6.86
N ALA A 90 -2.47 -19.10 -6.74
CA ALA A 90 -2.03 -19.82 -5.55
C ALA A 90 -0.65 -19.37 -5.00
N PRO A 91 0.41 -19.23 -5.83
CA PRO A 91 1.73 -18.83 -5.33
C PRO A 91 1.81 -17.38 -4.83
N ASN A 92 0.82 -16.53 -5.13
CA ASN A 92 0.76 -15.13 -4.68
C ASN A 92 -0.14 -14.93 -3.46
N ILE A 93 -0.77 -15.98 -2.94
CA ILE A 93 -1.68 -15.89 -1.79
C ILE A 93 -1.04 -16.59 -0.59
N MET A 94 -0.99 -15.88 0.52
CA MET A 94 -0.57 -16.42 1.82
C MET A 94 -1.70 -16.27 2.82
N ILE A 95 -2.07 -17.37 3.48
CA ILE A 95 -3.08 -17.38 4.53
C ILE A 95 -2.36 -17.39 5.87
N VAL A 96 -2.64 -16.38 6.68
CA VAL A 96 -2.05 -16.20 8.01
C VAL A 96 -3.16 -16.32 9.04
N GLY A 97 -3.06 -17.32 9.90
CA GLY A 97 -3.95 -17.51 11.04
C GLY A 97 -3.20 -17.26 12.34
N THR A 98 -3.73 -16.38 13.20
CA THR A 98 -3.21 -16.13 14.54
C THR A 98 -4.10 -16.84 15.56
N SER A 99 -3.49 -17.56 16.51
CA SER A 99 -4.21 -18.28 17.57
C SER A 99 -5.24 -19.31 17.07
N VAL A 100 -4.96 -19.99 15.95
CA VAL A 100 -5.81 -21.04 15.37
C VAL A 100 -5.06 -22.36 15.26
N ASN A 101 -5.79 -23.49 15.31
CA ASN A 101 -5.20 -24.80 15.08
C ASN A 101 -4.74 -24.92 13.62
N HIS A 102 -3.46 -25.21 13.41
CA HIS A 102 -2.87 -25.29 12.07
C HIS A 102 -3.49 -26.40 11.21
N GLY A 103 -3.81 -27.56 11.79
CA GLY A 103 -4.40 -28.68 11.06
C GLY A 103 -5.82 -28.37 10.57
N GLU A 104 -6.62 -27.73 11.41
CA GLU A 104 -7.96 -27.27 11.02
C GLU A 104 -7.89 -26.19 9.93
N LEU A 105 -6.97 -25.23 10.07
CA LEU A 105 -6.76 -24.19 9.06
C LEU A 105 -6.34 -24.77 7.71
N LEU A 106 -5.45 -25.76 7.73
CA LEU A 106 -4.98 -26.43 6.52
C LEU A 106 -6.13 -27.19 5.83
N ASN A 107 -6.92 -27.96 6.60
CA ASN A 107 -8.09 -28.67 6.05
C ASN A 107 -9.13 -27.72 5.44
N LEU A 108 -9.38 -26.57 6.08
CA LEU A 108 -10.27 -25.53 5.54
C LEU A 108 -9.68 -24.85 4.30
N THR A 109 -8.39 -24.58 4.30
CA THR A 109 -7.70 -24.00 3.15
C THR A 109 -7.77 -24.94 1.95
N ASP A 110 -7.48 -26.22 2.17
CA ASP A 110 -7.52 -27.25 1.15
C ASP A 110 -8.93 -27.47 0.61
N SER A 111 -9.99 -27.28 1.40
CA SER A 111 -11.37 -27.39 0.89
C SER A 111 -11.82 -26.15 0.13
N LEU A 112 -11.48 -24.95 0.61
CA LEU A 112 -11.95 -23.69 0.04
C LEU A 112 -11.19 -23.27 -1.22
N PHE A 113 -9.89 -23.59 -1.32
CA PHE A 113 -9.01 -23.11 -2.39
C PHE A 113 -8.71 -24.14 -3.50
N GLN A 114 -9.42 -25.28 -3.59
CA GLN A 114 -9.15 -26.37 -4.55
C GLN A 114 -9.02 -25.97 -6.02
N ASN A 115 -9.75 -24.94 -6.46
CA ASN A 115 -9.84 -24.54 -7.87
C ASN A 115 -9.12 -23.23 -8.17
N ILE A 116 -8.13 -22.84 -7.36
CA ILE A 116 -7.34 -21.65 -7.64
C ILE A 116 -6.32 -21.91 -8.75
N SER A 117 -6.01 -20.90 -9.54
CA SER A 117 -4.98 -21.01 -10.59
C SER A 117 -3.60 -21.17 -9.98
N HIS A 118 -2.87 -22.21 -10.41
CA HIS A 118 -1.46 -22.44 -10.08
C HIS A 118 -0.51 -21.93 -11.18
N ALA A 119 -0.93 -20.91 -11.92
CA ALA A 119 -0.10 -20.30 -12.95
C ALA A 119 1.23 -19.77 -12.36
N VAL A 120 2.27 -19.73 -13.19
CA VAL A 120 3.56 -19.16 -12.79
C VAL A 120 3.41 -17.64 -12.60
N PRO A 121 3.82 -17.06 -11.45
CA PRO A 121 3.72 -15.64 -11.22
C PRO A 121 4.59 -14.86 -12.22
N SER A 122 4.09 -13.69 -12.62
CA SER A 122 4.89 -12.75 -13.41
C SER A 122 6.09 -12.30 -12.57
N THR A 123 7.29 -12.35 -13.13
CA THR A 123 8.47 -11.75 -12.50
C THR A 123 8.30 -10.24 -12.43
N PRO A 124 8.33 -9.61 -11.24
CA PRO A 124 8.26 -8.16 -11.12
C PRO A 124 9.52 -7.53 -11.72
N ILE A 125 9.36 -6.37 -12.36
CA ILE A 125 10.48 -5.57 -12.84
C ILE A 125 10.99 -4.75 -11.65
N ALA A 126 12.29 -4.86 -11.34
CA ALA A 126 12.90 -4.10 -10.26
C ALA A 126 12.80 -2.59 -10.50
N SER A 127 12.45 -1.86 -9.44
CA SER A 127 12.29 -0.42 -9.40
C SER A 127 13.66 0.23 -9.20
N LYS A 128 14.15 0.98 -10.20
CA LYS A 128 15.45 1.66 -10.13
C LYS A 128 15.31 3.08 -9.57
N TYR A 129 16.17 3.44 -8.63
CA TYR A 129 16.25 4.79 -8.08
C TYR A 129 17.01 5.74 -9.03
N PHE A 130 16.42 6.91 -9.28
CA PHE A 130 17.01 7.98 -10.09
C PHE A 130 17.21 9.28 -9.30
N GLY A 131 16.40 9.50 -8.26
CA GLY A 131 16.34 10.76 -7.52
C GLY A 131 15.78 11.92 -8.36
N GLY A 132 15.58 13.06 -7.70
CA GLY A 132 15.12 14.29 -8.35
C GLY A 132 14.47 15.25 -7.34
N GLU A 133 13.92 16.35 -7.86
CA GLU A 133 13.13 17.30 -7.09
C GLU A 133 11.77 17.54 -7.73
N CYS A 134 10.77 17.82 -6.90
CA CYS A 134 9.46 18.30 -7.34
C CYS A 134 8.98 19.36 -6.35
N ARG A 135 8.35 20.41 -6.88
CA ARG A 135 7.70 21.46 -6.09
C ARG A 135 6.25 21.54 -6.54
N ILE A 136 5.33 21.34 -5.61
CA ILE A 136 3.88 21.42 -5.86
C ILE A 136 3.38 22.66 -5.14
N SER A 137 2.83 23.61 -5.89
CA SER A 137 2.28 24.84 -5.31
C SER A 137 0.86 24.58 -4.82
N THR A 138 0.67 24.62 -3.49
CA THR A 138 -0.64 24.50 -2.85
C THR A 138 -0.84 25.61 -1.82
N PRO A 139 -2.08 26.08 -1.60
CA PRO A 139 -2.36 26.99 -0.49
C PRO A 139 -2.27 26.25 0.85
N GLY A 140 -1.90 26.96 1.93
CA GLY A 140 -1.82 26.41 3.28
C GLY A 140 -0.37 26.19 3.75
N ASP A 141 -0.20 25.21 4.65
CA ASP A 141 1.08 24.89 5.26
C ASP A 141 2.08 24.29 4.26
N SER A 142 3.37 24.53 4.50
CA SER A 142 4.44 24.00 3.66
C SER A 142 4.90 22.64 4.16
N HIS A 143 4.78 21.63 3.30
CA HIS A 143 5.26 20.28 3.56
C HIS A 143 6.47 19.97 2.67
N PHE A 144 7.51 19.36 3.24
CA PHE A 144 8.67 18.90 2.48
C PHE A 144 9.05 17.49 2.89
N VAL A 145 9.52 16.69 1.94
CA VAL A 145 10.09 15.37 2.17
C VAL A 145 11.46 15.33 1.52
N LEU A 146 12.44 14.87 2.29
CA LEU A 146 13.78 14.55 1.81
C LEU A 146 13.99 13.04 2.02
N ALA A 147 14.28 12.33 0.94
CA ALA A 147 14.41 10.89 0.94
C ALA A 147 15.67 10.45 0.19
N PHE A 148 16.27 9.36 0.67
CA PHE A 148 17.44 8.71 0.06
C PHE A 148 17.09 7.27 -0.31
N LEU A 149 17.91 6.65 -1.16
CA LEU A 149 17.81 5.22 -1.42
C LEU A 149 18.10 4.46 -0.12
N GLY A 150 17.12 3.71 0.36
CA GLY A 150 17.24 2.83 1.52
C GLY A 150 17.78 1.45 1.17
N ALA A 151 17.57 0.50 2.08
CA ALA A 151 17.91 -0.91 1.88
C ALA A 151 16.66 -1.76 1.61
N PRO A 152 16.77 -2.84 0.81
CA PRO A 152 15.65 -3.74 0.55
C PRO A 152 15.11 -4.40 1.82
N ALA A 153 13.81 -4.70 1.84
CA ALA A 153 13.17 -5.39 2.96
C ALA A 153 13.84 -6.74 3.26
N GLY A 154 14.02 -7.06 4.54
CA GLY A 154 14.61 -8.34 4.96
C GLY A 154 16.14 -8.39 4.97
N THR A 155 16.82 -7.31 4.59
CA THR A 155 18.28 -7.21 4.70
C THR A 155 18.73 -6.72 6.09
N PRO A 156 19.95 -7.08 6.55
CA PRO A 156 20.53 -6.52 7.77
C PRO A 156 20.62 -4.99 7.75
N ASP A 157 20.91 -4.42 6.58
CA ASP A 157 21.00 -2.97 6.38
C ASP A 157 19.64 -2.30 6.61
N TYR A 158 18.54 -2.93 6.19
CA TYR A 158 17.19 -2.43 6.48
C TYR A 158 16.92 -2.36 8.00
N ALA A 159 17.35 -3.37 8.76
CA ALA A 159 17.23 -3.36 10.22
C ALA A 159 18.09 -2.25 10.85
N ALA A 160 19.31 -2.04 10.37
CA ALA A 160 20.17 -0.94 10.81
C ALA A 160 19.53 0.44 10.53
N LEU A 161 18.92 0.61 9.36
CA LEU A 161 18.19 1.82 9.00
C LEU A 161 16.92 2.05 9.84
N GLN A 162 16.24 0.99 10.29
CA GLN A 162 15.11 1.13 11.23
C GLN A 162 15.58 1.62 12.61
N ILE A 163 16.73 1.14 13.08
CA ILE A 163 17.34 1.65 14.31
C ILE A 163 17.74 3.11 14.13
N LEU A 164 18.37 3.45 13.00
CA LEU A 164 18.73 4.83 12.68
C LEU A 164 17.50 5.73 12.69
N ARG A 165 16.42 5.34 11.98
CA ARG A 165 15.13 6.06 11.97
C ARG A 165 14.66 6.34 13.40
N PHE A 166 14.65 5.33 14.27
CA PHE A 166 14.21 5.49 15.65
C PHE A 166 15.10 6.47 16.45
N LEU A 167 16.42 6.43 16.25
CA LEU A 167 17.36 7.33 16.94
C LEU A 167 17.25 8.80 16.50
N VAL A 168 16.94 9.03 15.22
CA VAL A 168 16.82 10.39 14.66
C VAL A 168 15.37 10.88 14.65
N ASP A 169 14.40 10.10 15.11
CA ASP A 169 13.00 10.47 14.97
C ASP A 169 12.68 11.79 15.68
N GLY A 170 11.88 12.62 15.01
CA GLY A 170 11.48 13.95 15.48
C GLY A 170 10.12 13.97 16.16
N GLU A 171 9.40 12.85 16.16
CA GLU A 171 8.05 12.79 16.71
C GLU A 171 8.02 12.76 18.24
N LYS A 172 6.95 13.34 18.80
CA LYS A 172 6.59 13.23 20.21
C LYS A 172 5.56 12.10 20.35
N HIS A 173 5.90 11.02 21.03
CA HIS A 173 4.96 9.90 21.25
C HIS A 173 4.00 10.11 22.43
N THR A 174 4.14 11.22 23.16
CA THR A 174 3.29 11.58 24.30
C THR A 174 2.83 13.02 24.15
N LYS A 175 1.53 13.28 24.37
CA LYS A 175 0.89 14.60 24.17
C LYS A 175 1.62 15.77 24.83
N TRP A 176 2.18 15.55 26.02
CA TRP A 176 2.84 16.59 26.84
C TRP A 176 4.34 16.34 27.04
N GLY A 177 4.93 15.42 26.28
CA GLY A 177 6.36 15.12 26.40
C GLY A 177 7.20 15.90 25.39
N GLU A 178 8.45 16.13 25.76
CA GLU A 178 9.41 16.86 24.92
C GLU A 178 10.11 15.96 23.88
N GLY A 179 9.80 14.66 23.86
CA GLY A 179 10.47 13.67 23.03
C GLY A 179 11.81 13.21 23.64
N VAL A 180 12.25 12.00 23.28
CA VAL A 180 13.49 11.42 23.81
C VAL A 180 14.71 11.72 22.95
N ASN A 181 14.51 11.93 21.65
CA ASN A 181 15.56 12.19 20.68
C ASN A 181 15.91 13.66 20.61
N VAL A 182 17.15 13.97 20.21
CA VAL A 182 17.64 15.35 20.05
C VAL A 182 16.75 16.14 19.08
N LEU A 183 16.34 15.53 17.97
CA LEU A 183 15.47 16.18 16.99
C LEU A 183 14.07 16.41 17.54
N ALA A 184 13.50 15.46 18.28
CA ALA A 184 12.20 15.63 18.92
C ALA A 184 12.21 16.75 19.97
N GLN A 185 13.28 16.86 20.77
CA GLN A 185 13.48 17.94 21.75
C GLN A 185 13.70 19.32 21.12
N ARG A 186 14.18 19.37 19.88
CA ARG A 186 14.33 20.63 19.13
C ARG A 186 13.02 21.00 18.44
N ALA A 187 12.37 20.03 17.80
CA ALA A 187 11.04 20.18 17.23
C ALA A 187 10.03 20.60 18.30
N SER A 188 10.21 20.18 19.56
CA SER A 188 9.30 20.56 20.64
C SER A 188 9.26 22.04 20.98
N LYS A 189 10.31 22.78 20.62
CA LYS A 189 10.45 24.22 20.83
C LYS A 189 9.92 25.03 19.66
N LEU A 190 9.54 24.38 18.57
CA LEU A 190 8.89 25.00 17.43
C LEU A 190 7.38 24.82 17.61
N GLU A 191 6.62 25.92 17.50
CA GLU A 191 5.17 25.88 17.75
C GLU A 191 4.42 25.20 16.60
N ASP A 192 4.82 25.47 15.35
CA ASP A 192 4.09 25.05 14.15
C ASP A 192 4.92 24.12 13.24
N THR A 193 5.78 23.27 13.81
CA THR A 193 6.61 22.36 13.01
C THR A 193 6.53 20.93 13.53
N LYS A 194 6.12 20.02 12.63
CA LYS A 194 6.19 18.58 12.85
C LYS A 194 7.32 18.00 12.02
N ILE A 195 8.19 17.23 12.66
CA ILE A 195 9.29 16.50 12.00
C ILE A 195 9.06 15.02 12.27
N SER A 196 9.06 14.21 11.21
CA SER A 196 8.97 12.75 11.31
C SER A 196 9.99 12.12 10.37
N PHE A 197 10.54 10.98 10.80
CA PHE A 197 11.43 10.17 9.96
C PHE A 197 10.73 8.88 9.55
N PHE A 198 10.94 8.47 8.30
CA PHE A 198 10.44 7.22 7.77
C PHE A 198 11.58 6.38 7.20
N ASN A 199 11.37 5.06 7.18
CA ASN A 199 12.21 4.11 6.49
C ASN A 199 11.29 3.05 5.88
N THR A 200 11.23 3.02 4.54
CA THR A 200 10.41 2.10 3.76
C THR A 200 11.32 1.09 3.05
N GLY A 201 11.09 -0.19 3.31
CA GLY A 201 11.81 -1.29 2.67
C GLY A 201 10.89 -1.99 1.69
N TYR A 202 11.26 -1.97 0.42
CA TYR A 202 10.57 -2.71 -0.64
C TYR A 202 11.43 -3.88 -1.08
N SER A 203 10.80 -4.94 -1.60
CA SER A 203 11.51 -6.12 -2.10
C SER A 203 12.00 -5.96 -3.54
N ASP A 204 11.48 -4.98 -4.28
CA ASP A 204 11.75 -4.74 -5.69
C ASP A 204 12.65 -3.51 -5.94
N ALA A 205 13.08 -2.81 -4.88
CA ALA A 205 14.00 -1.67 -4.93
C ALA A 205 15.48 -2.08 -4.86
#